data_AF-A0A251ZT25-F1
#
_entry.id   AF-A0A251ZT25-F1
#
_cell.length_a   1.000
_cell.length_b   1.000
_cell.length_c   1.000
_cell.angle_alpha   90.00
_cell.angle_beta   90.00
_cell.angle_gamma   90.00
#
_symmetry.space_group_name_H-M   'P 1'
#
loop_
_entity.id
_entity.type
_entity.pdbx_description
1 polymer ?
#
loop_
_entity_poly.entity_id
_entity_poly.type
_entity_poly.pdbx_seq_one_letter_code
_entity_poly.pdbx_strand_id
1 'polypeptide(L)'
;MSFITLDCPHCFKRDIQVEIVGAKHLKKPSKKQTFSLVGFCTECEEGIALNAEPNSELNSDILTHPHLNQLLSVTKTFPTFPESKYLEQLSIPDIEILLEYKSSKGEVSSRRVRVKSMEYKTKNKSVIATKLHCYCLEKKMARDFNVSRIINAYDAETGEIISDIPKYLMQ
;
A
#
# COMPACT_ATOMS: atom_id res chain seq x y z
N MET A 1 -18.79 1.84 19.42
CA MET A 1 -17.42 2.06 18.91
C MET A 1 -17.53 2.85 17.64
N SER A 2 -16.64 3.81 17.44
CA SER A 2 -16.73 4.73 16.30
C SER A 2 -15.55 4.50 15.37
N PHE A 3 -15.84 4.37 14.08
CA PHE A 3 -14.83 4.04 13.08
C PHE A 3 -14.63 5.21 12.13
N ILE A 4 -13.39 5.34 11.66
CA ILE A 4 -13.08 6.19 10.52
C ILE A 4 -12.30 5.42 9.46
N THR A 5 -12.42 5.87 8.21
CA THR A 5 -11.67 5.29 7.08
C THR A 5 -10.49 6.19 6.76
N LEU A 6 -9.28 5.63 6.78
CA LEU A 6 -8.05 6.35 6.46
C LEU A 6 -6.94 5.39 6.05
N ASP A 7 -5.83 5.93 5.60
CA ASP A 7 -4.65 5.14 5.27
C ASP A 7 -3.75 4.90 6.50
N CYS A 8 -3.34 3.65 6.74
CA CYS A 8 -2.55 3.29 7.91
C CYS A 8 -1.09 3.76 7.80
N PRO A 9 -0.58 4.50 8.81
CA PRO A 9 0.83 4.84 8.90
C PRO A 9 1.81 3.67 9.01
N HIS A 10 1.35 2.59 9.64
CA HIS A 10 2.22 1.56 10.17
C HIS A 10 2.31 0.38 9.21
N CYS A 11 1.17 -0.09 8.70
CA CYS A 11 1.11 -1.21 7.77
C CYS A 11 0.97 -0.80 6.30
N PHE A 12 0.85 0.50 6.01
CA PHE A 12 0.79 1.05 4.66
C PHE A 12 -0.37 0.55 3.80
N LYS A 13 -1.43 0.01 4.42
CA LYS A 13 -2.70 -0.34 3.78
C LYS A 13 -3.58 0.90 3.63
N ARG A 14 -4.28 1.00 2.50
CA ARG A 14 -5.23 2.08 2.20
C ARG A 14 -6.65 1.75 2.64
N ASP A 15 -7.46 2.78 2.82
CA ASP A 15 -8.90 2.67 3.09
C ASP A 15 -9.26 1.71 4.23
N ILE A 16 -8.40 1.64 5.25
CA ILE A 16 -8.62 0.76 6.40
C ILE A 16 -9.60 1.37 7.39
N GLN A 17 -10.25 0.53 8.18
CA GLN A 17 -10.99 0.99 9.34
C GLN A 17 -10.03 1.28 10.50
N VAL A 18 -10.25 2.41 11.16
CA VAL A 18 -9.56 2.77 12.40
C VAL A 18 -10.61 2.94 13.48
N GLU A 19 -10.49 2.16 14.53
CA GLU A 19 -11.34 2.28 15.71
C GLU A 19 -10.87 3.48 16.53
N ILE A 20 -11.73 4.48 16.67
CA ILE A 20 -11.45 5.66 17.48
C ILE A 20 -11.85 5.38 18.93
N VAL A 21 -10.85 5.44 19.80
CA VAL A 21 -11.00 5.20 21.25
C VAL A 21 -10.96 6.48 22.06
N GLY A 22 -10.53 7.60 21.46
CA GLY A 22 -10.49 8.88 22.13
C GLY A 22 -10.52 10.06 21.18
N ALA A 23 -11.10 11.18 21.64
CA ALA A 23 -11.14 12.44 20.93
C ALA A 23 -10.91 13.57 21.93
N LYS A 24 -10.11 14.57 21.54
CA LYS A 24 -9.81 15.74 22.35
C LYS A 24 -9.94 17.00 21.50
N HIS A 25 -10.78 17.94 21.95
CA HIS A 25 -10.86 19.24 21.31
C HIS A 25 -9.55 20.03 21.54
N LEU A 26 -8.93 20.48 20.46
CA LEU A 26 -7.72 21.31 20.48
C LEU A 26 -8.13 22.78 20.43
N LYS A 27 -7.86 23.52 21.52
CA LYS A 27 -7.99 24.98 21.53
C LYS A 27 -6.85 25.59 20.73
N LYS A 28 -7.12 25.96 19.47
CA LYS A 28 -6.20 26.76 18.64
C LYS A 28 -6.64 28.22 18.64
N PRO A 29 -5.70 29.18 18.42
CA PRO A 29 -6.04 30.60 18.30
C PRO A 29 -6.84 30.92 17.02
N SER A 30 -6.97 29.98 16.08
CA SER A 30 -7.82 30.13 14.90
C SER A 30 -9.30 29.91 15.25
N LYS A 31 -10.21 30.58 14.54
CA LYS A 31 -11.68 30.35 14.65
C LYS A 31 -12.14 28.95 14.24
N LYS A 32 -11.22 28.06 13.81
CA LYS A 32 -11.56 26.71 13.35
C LYS A 32 -11.45 25.73 14.51
N GLN A 33 -12.53 25.02 14.79
CA GLN A 33 -12.53 23.88 15.71
C GLN A 33 -11.62 22.78 15.13
N THR A 34 -10.76 22.18 15.95
CA THR A 34 -9.92 21.04 15.55
C THR A 34 -9.97 20.00 16.64
N PHE A 35 -10.13 18.73 16.28
CA PHE A 35 -10.12 17.60 17.20
C PHE A 35 -8.89 16.74 16.95
N SER A 36 -8.24 16.32 18.03
CA SER A 36 -7.24 15.26 18.02
C SER A 36 -7.95 13.94 18.30
N LEU A 37 -7.96 13.02 17.35
CA LEU A 37 -8.51 11.69 17.53
C LEU A 37 -7.36 10.69 17.74
N VAL A 38 -7.59 9.72 18.61
CA VAL A 38 -6.71 8.59 18.87
C VAL A 38 -7.48 7.29 18.69
N GLY A 39 -6.83 6.32 18.06
CA GLY A 39 -7.46 5.07 17.67
C GLY A 39 -6.47 3.95 17.36
N PHE A 40 -6.98 2.83 16.89
CA PHE A 40 -6.18 1.66 16.49
C PHE A 40 -6.52 1.22 15.08
N CYS A 41 -5.47 0.84 14.34
CA CYS A 41 -5.59 0.21 13.04
C CYS A 41 -6.24 -1.18 13.18
N THR A 42 -7.33 -1.47 12.46
CA THR A 42 -7.94 -2.82 12.50
C THR A 42 -7.09 -3.90 11.84
N GLU A 43 -6.09 -3.51 11.04
CA GLU A 43 -5.25 -4.43 10.27
C GLU A 43 -3.93 -4.80 10.96
N CYS A 44 -3.35 -3.87 11.73
CA CYS A 44 -2.05 -4.07 12.37
C CYS A 44 -2.02 -3.70 13.85
N GLU A 45 -3.17 -3.31 14.42
CA GLU A 45 -3.36 -3.04 15.85
C GLU A 45 -2.50 -1.89 16.42
N GLU A 46 -1.74 -1.20 15.57
CA GLU A 46 -0.91 -0.05 15.96
C GLU A 46 -1.76 1.20 16.21
N GLY A 47 -1.34 1.99 17.21
CA GLY A 47 -2.01 3.20 17.64
C GLY A 47 -1.85 4.34 16.63
N ILE A 48 -2.97 4.96 16.23
CA ILE A 48 -3.04 6.06 15.27
C ILE A 48 -3.52 7.33 15.96
N ALA A 49 -2.86 8.45 15.69
CA ALA A 49 -3.30 9.77 16.10
C ALA A 49 -3.48 10.68 14.89
N LEU A 50 -4.56 11.45 14.85
CA LEU A 50 -4.85 12.35 13.73
C LEU A 50 -5.56 13.61 14.20
N ASN A 51 -5.46 14.65 13.36
CA ASN A 51 -6.24 15.86 13.55
C ASN A 51 -7.37 15.90 12.53
N ALA A 52 -8.56 16.27 12.98
CA ALA A 52 -9.75 16.38 12.16
C ALA A 52 -10.42 17.74 12.39
N GLU A 53 -10.93 18.34 11.31
CA GLU A 53 -11.75 19.54 11.37
C GLU A 53 -13.21 19.13 11.15
N PRO A 54 -14.16 19.64 11.94
CA PRO A 54 -15.55 19.30 11.74
C PRO A 54 -16.12 20.00 10.51
N ASN A 55 -17.01 19.31 9.79
CA ASN A 55 -17.67 19.83 8.60
C ASN A 55 -18.75 20.88 8.93
N SER A 56 -19.15 20.97 10.21
CA SER A 56 -20.09 21.95 10.76
C SER A 56 -19.75 22.23 12.23
N GLU A 57 -20.29 23.29 12.82
CA GLU A 57 -20.09 23.57 14.26
C GLU A 57 -20.65 22.42 15.11
N LEU A 58 -19.79 21.76 15.89
CA LEU A 58 -20.18 20.68 16.78
C LEU A 58 -20.33 21.21 18.22
N ASN A 59 -21.48 20.94 18.83
CA ASN A 59 -21.84 21.37 20.19
C ASN A 59 -21.78 20.23 21.24
N SER A 60 -21.43 19.00 20.85
CA SER A 60 -21.53 17.79 21.69
C SER A 60 -20.27 16.90 21.62
N ASP A 61 -20.19 15.93 22.54
CA ASP A 61 -19.12 14.92 22.60
C ASP A 61 -19.10 14.05 21.35
N ILE A 62 -18.11 14.30 20.48
CA ILE A 62 -17.92 13.67 19.17
C ILE A 62 -17.85 12.14 19.23
N LEU A 63 -17.36 11.58 20.33
CA LEU A 63 -17.22 10.12 20.52
C LEU A 63 -18.56 9.38 20.57
N THR A 64 -19.65 10.10 20.86
CA THR A 64 -20.99 9.49 20.92
C THR A 64 -21.65 9.35 19.55
N HIS A 65 -21.09 9.97 18.50
CA HIS A 65 -21.67 9.91 17.17
C HIS A 65 -21.27 8.63 16.43
N PRO A 66 -22.24 7.80 15.99
CA PRO A 66 -21.97 6.55 15.29
C PRO A 66 -21.39 6.73 13.87
N HIS A 67 -21.44 7.96 13.32
CA HIS A 67 -21.02 8.27 11.95
C HIS A 67 -19.99 9.41 11.91
N LEU A 68 -18.92 9.24 12.69
CA LEU A 68 -17.81 10.19 12.79
C LEU A 68 -17.21 10.61 11.43
N ASN A 69 -17.15 9.69 10.46
CA ASN A 69 -16.73 9.95 9.08
C ASN A 69 -17.55 11.01 8.32
N GLN A 70 -18.82 11.21 8.70
CA GLN A 70 -19.69 12.20 8.04
C GLN A 70 -19.53 13.60 8.65
N LEU A 71 -19.08 13.66 9.91
CA LEU A 71 -18.99 14.90 10.68
C LEU A 71 -17.62 15.56 10.59
N LEU A 72 -16.59 14.81 10.19
CA LEU A 72 -15.20 15.26 10.21
C LEU A 72 -14.57 15.18 8.81
N SER A 73 -13.89 16.24 8.41
CA SER A 73 -12.89 16.19 7.36
C SER A 73 -11.53 15.87 7.99
N VAL A 74 -11.06 14.64 7.76
CA VAL A 74 -9.71 14.25 8.17
C VAL A 74 -8.74 15.00 7.26
N THR A 75 -8.10 16.03 7.82
CA THR A 75 -7.26 16.91 7.01
C THR A 75 -5.86 16.35 6.83
N LYS A 76 -5.29 15.68 7.84
CA LYS A 76 -4.00 14.94 7.79
C LYS A 76 -3.92 13.88 8.89
N THR A 77 -3.53 12.65 8.56
CA THR A 77 -3.00 11.69 9.56
C THR A 77 -1.64 12.21 10.02
N PHE A 78 -1.35 12.13 11.32
CA PHE A 78 0.00 12.44 11.83
C PHE A 78 0.66 11.12 12.26
N PRO A 79 1.84 10.79 11.73
CA PRO A 79 2.67 11.58 10.81
C PRO A 79 2.05 11.70 9.39
N THR A 80 2.30 12.82 8.71
CA THR A 80 1.84 13.05 7.32
C THR A 80 2.52 12.04 6.39
N PHE A 81 1.74 11.23 5.67
CA PHE A 81 2.29 10.14 4.85
C PHE A 81 2.77 10.61 3.47
N PRO A 82 3.93 10.12 2.99
CA PRO A 82 4.27 10.22 1.58
C PRO A 82 3.43 9.20 0.80
N GLU A 83 2.67 9.68 -0.19
CA GLU A 83 1.82 8.87 -1.08
C GLU A 83 2.54 7.65 -1.70
N SER A 84 3.87 7.72 -1.81
CA SER A 84 4.73 6.68 -2.39
C SER A 84 4.93 5.43 -1.53
N LYS A 85 4.48 5.42 -0.26
CA LYS A 85 4.67 4.27 0.64
C LYS A 85 3.48 3.32 0.72
N TYR A 86 2.34 3.65 0.14
CA TYR A 86 1.22 2.73 0.13
C TYR A 86 1.54 1.51 -0.73
N LEU A 87 1.49 0.34 -0.10
CA LEU A 87 1.54 -0.93 -0.81
C LEU A 87 0.16 -1.09 -1.45
N GLU A 88 0.02 -0.66 -2.69
CA GLU A 88 -1.04 -1.19 -3.54
C GLU A 88 -0.77 -2.69 -3.69
N GLN A 89 -1.38 -3.50 -2.84
CA GLN A 89 -1.54 -4.93 -3.09
C GLN A 89 -2.56 -5.08 -4.23
N LEU A 90 -2.13 -4.72 -5.44
CA LEU A 90 -2.82 -5.11 -6.66
C LEU A 90 -2.76 -6.64 -6.69
N SER A 91 -3.93 -7.29 -6.74
CA SER A 91 -4.01 -8.74 -6.76
C SER A 91 -3.37 -9.23 -8.05
N ILE A 92 -2.20 -9.84 -7.94
CA ILE A 92 -1.52 -10.43 -9.09
C ILE A 92 -2.19 -11.78 -9.37
N PRO A 93 -2.76 -12.00 -10.57
CA PRO A 93 -3.31 -13.30 -10.94
C PRO A 93 -2.22 -14.37 -10.90
N ASP A 94 -2.59 -15.63 -10.61
CA ASP A 94 -1.62 -16.73 -10.50
C ASP A 94 -1.16 -17.21 -11.89
N ILE A 95 -0.47 -16.32 -12.62
CA ILE A 95 0.05 -16.53 -13.97
C ILE A 95 1.51 -17.01 -13.89
N GLU A 96 1.85 -17.97 -14.74
CA GLU A 96 3.22 -18.44 -14.93
C GLU A 96 3.92 -17.62 -16.03
N ILE A 97 5.10 -17.08 -15.69
CA ILE A 97 5.94 -16.38 -16.65
C ILE A 97 7.30 -17.09 -16.75
N LEU A 98 7.85 -17.12 -17.96
CA LEU A 98 9.20 -17.59 -18.23
C LEU A 98 10.16 -16.39 -18.27
N LEU A 99 11.17 -16.39 -17.41
CA LEU A 99 12.19 -15.34 -17.32
C LEU A 99 13.52 -15.84 -17.86
N GLU A 100 14.09 -15.10 -18.81
CA GLU A 100 15.52 -15.16 -19.10
C GLU A 100 16.26 -14.21 -18.17
N TYR A 101 17.07 -14.77 -17.27
CA TYR A 101 17.65 -14.03 -16.17
C TYR A 101 19.17 -14.11 -16.15
N LYS A 102 19.83 -12.94 -16.02
CA LYS A 102 21.27 -12.83 -15.81
C LYS A 102 21.61 -12.79 -14.33
N SER A 103 22.32 -13.81 -13.84
CA SER A 103 22.79 -13.85 -12.46
C SER A 103 23.84 -12.77 -12.16
N SER A 104 24.17 -12.56 -10.87
CA SER A 104 25.26 -11.67 -10.47
C SER A 104 26.64 -12.09 -11.00
N LYS A 105 26.80 -13.39 -11.34
CA LYS A 105 28.03 -13.93 -11.94
C LYS A 105 28.06 -13.81 -13.47
N GLY A 106 27.01 -13.28 -14.09
CA GLY A 106 26.89 -13.10 -15.53
C GLY A 106 26.30 -14.30 -16.28
N GLU A 107 26.10 -15.44 -15.61
CA GLU A 107 25.44 -16.61 -16.18
C GLU A 107 23.98 -16.32 -16.51
N VAL A 108 23.54 -16.74 -17.70
CA VAL A 108 22.16 -16.62 -18.15
C VAL A 108 21.43 -17.94 -17.89
N SER A 109 20.23 -17.84 -17.36
CA SER A 109 19.37 -19.02 -17.13
C SER A 109 17.91 -18.69 -17.38
N SER A 110 17.17 -19.66 -17.90
CA SER A 110 15.71 -19.58 -18.01
C SER A 110 15.04 -20.14 -16.76
N ARG A 111 13.97 -19.48 -16.29
CA ARG A 111 13.24 -19.80 -15.05
C ARG A 111 11.75 -19.55 -15.24
N ARG A 112 10.93 -20.56 -14.99
CA ARG A 112 9.48 -20.44 -14.90
C ARG A 112 9.11 -20.07 -13.47
N VAL A 113 8.35 -18.99 -13.34
CA VAL A 113 8.02 -18.41 -12.04
C VAL A 113 6.57 -17.98 -11.98
N ARG A 114 6.01 -18.01 -10.77
CA ARG A 114 4.73 -17.35 -10.46
C ARG A 114 5.00 -16.11 -9.64
N VAL A 115 4.57 -14.95 -10.13
CA VAL A 115 4.78 -13.68 -9.44
C VAL A 115 3.72 -13.54 -8.34
N LYS A 116 4.17 -13.23 -7.13
CA LYS A 116 3.30 -13.03 -5.96
C LYS A 116 3.17 -11.57 -5.58
N SER A 117 4.26 -10.80 -5.71
CA SER A 117 4.26 -9.35 -5.49
C SER A 117 5.43 -8.69 -6.20
N MET A 118 5.41 -7.35 -6.26
CA MET A 118 6.46 -6.53 -6.85
C MET A 118 6.89 -5.41 -5.90
N GLU A 119 8.19 -5.14 -5.86
CA GLU A 119 8.77 -3.99 -5.15
C GLU A 119 8.90 -2.82 -6.13
N TYR A 120 8.42 -1.64 -5.75
CA TYR A 120 8.52 -0.43 -6.55
C TYR A 120 9.41 0.62 -5.86
N LYS A 121 10.12 1.42 -6.66
CA LYS A 121 10.82 2.61 -6.18
C LYS A 121 10.48 3.82 -7.03
N THR A 122 10.35 4.97 -6.37
CA THR A 122 10.20 6.25 -7.04
C THR A 122 11.56 6.80 -7.43
N LYS A 123 11.77 7.05 -8.72
CA LYS A 123 12.98 7.70 -9.27
C LYS A 123 12.54 8.78 -10.26
N ASN A 124 12.99 10.01 -10.06
CA ASN A 124 12.68 11.15 -10.95
C ASN A 124 11.18 11.36 -11.21
N LYS A 125 10.33 11.24 -10.17
CA LYS A 125 8.85 11.31 -10.25
C LYS A 125 8.18 10.15 -11.00
N SER A 126 8.92 9.14 -11.44
CA SER A 126 8.37 7.91 -12.03
C SER A 126 8.45 6.75 -11.03
N VAL A 127 7.40 5.93 -10.99
CA VAL A 127 7.36 4.68 -10.22
C VAL A 127 7.91 3.56 -11.11
N ILE A 128 8.95 2.86 -10.65
CA ILE A 128 9.62 1.81 -11.42
C ILE A 128 9.67 0.54 -10.59
N ALA A 129 9.25 -0.59 -11.16
CA ALA A 129 9.39 -1.90 -10.54
C ALA A 129 10.87 -2.29 -10.45
N THR A 130 11.34 -2.65 -9.25
CA THR A 130 12.75 -2.98 -9.00
C THR A 130 12.97 -4.47 -8.78
N LYS A 131 11.99 -5.16 -8.19
CA LYS A 131 12.13 -6.57 -7.84
C LYS A 131 10.79 -7.30 -7.96
N LEU A 132 10.83 -8.53 -8.45
CA LEU A 132 9.72 -9.47 -8.46
C LEU A 132 9.92 -10.47 -7.32
N HIS A 133 8.89 -10.65 -6.50
CA HIS A 133 8.83 -11.72 -5.50
C HIS A 133 8.05 -12.88 -6.09
N CYS A 134 8.72 -14.01 -6.29
CA CYS A 134 8.17 -15.11 -7.06
C CYS A 134 8.32 -16.45 -6.35
N TYR A 135 7.50 -17.40 -6.77
CA TYR A 135 7.76 -18.82 -6.56
C TYR A 135 8.43 -19.40 -7.82
N CYS A 136 9.65 -19.93 -7.69
CA CYS A 136 10.39 -20.51 -8.81
C CYS A 136 10.07 -22.00 -8.93
N LEU A 137 9.58 -22.43 -10.10
CA LEU A 137 9.12 -23.81 -10.31
C LEU A 137 10.30 -24.79 -10.42
N GLU A 138 11.43 -24.37 -11.00
CA GLU A 138 12.62 -25.23 -11.13
C GLU A 138 13.23 -25.55 -9.76
N LYS A 139 13.17 -24.60 -8.84
CA LYS A 139 13.75 -24.73 -7.50
C LYS A 139 12.72 -25.09 -6.43
N LYS A 140 11.42 -25.08 -6.78
CA LYS A 140 10.29 -25.34 -5.88
C LYS A 140 10.36 -24.51 -4.59
N MET A 141 10.73 -23.22 -4.72
CA MET A 141 10.87 -22.33 -3.57
C MET A 141 10.75 -20.86 -3.94
N ALA A 142 10.49 -20.01 -2.94
CA ALA A 142 10.44 -18.57 -3.09
C ALA A 142 11.81 -17.99 -3.48
N ARG A 143 11.78 -17.05 -4.45
CA ARG A 143 12.94 -16.37 -4.99
C ARG A 143 12.59 -14.96 -5.42
N ASP A 144 13.56 -14.07 -5.21
CA ASP A 144 13.50 -12.69 -5.63
C ASP A 144 14.29 -12.49 -6.93
N PHE A 145 13.70 -11.80 -7.89
CA PHE A 145 14.33 -11.47 -9.17
C PHE A 145 14.39 -9.95 -9.35
N ASN A 146 15.61 -9.41 -9.45
CA ASN A 146 15.79 -7.99 -9.78
C ASN A 146 15.37 -7.73 -11.23
N VAL A 147 14.45 -6.78 -11.43
CA VAL A 147 13.89 -6.46 -12.76
C VAL A 147 14.97 -6.04 -13.75
N SER A 148 15.99 -5.30 -13.29
CA SER A 148 17.12 -4.87 -14.13
C SER A 148 18.02 -5.98 -14.67
N ARG A 149 17.84 -7.23 -14.21
CA ARG A 149 18.61 -8.39 -14.64
C ARG A 149 17.79 -9.38 -15.49
N ILE A 150 16.52 -9.08 -15.70
CA ILE A 150 15.67 -9.81 -16.63
C ILE A 150 16.04 -9.35 -18.03
N ILE A 151 16.46 -10.29 -18.88
CA ILE A 151 16.82 -10.04 -20.27
C ILE A 151 15.54 -10.02 -21.11
N ASN A 152 14.74 -11.09 -20.99
CA ASN A 152 13.44 -11.24 -21.64
C ASN A 152 12.46 -11.90 -20.66
N ALA A 153 11.18 -11.63 -20.85
CA ALA A 153 10.08 -12.30 -20.17
C ALA A 153 9.07 -12.78 -21.21
N TYR A 154 8.47 -13.94 -20.95
CA TYR A 154 7.49 -14.56 -21.84
C TYR A 154 6.33 -15.10 -21.04
N ASP A 155 5.15 -15.11 -21.63
CA ASP A 155 4.04 -15.90 -21.10
C ASP A 155 4.38 -17.39 -21.19
N ALA A 156 4.18 -18.14 -20.10
CA ALA A 156 4.58 -19.54 -20.06
C ALA A 156 3.65 -20.48 -20.83
N GLU A 157 2.43 -20.06 -21.15
CA GLU A 157 1.44 -20.83 -21.92
C GLU A 157 1.53 -20.52 -23.42
N THR A 158 1.55 -19.24 -23.80
CA THR A 158 1.50 -18.81 -25.20
C THR A 158 2.89 -18.62 -25.81
N GLY A 159 3.92 -18.39 -24.99
CA GLY A 159 5.27 -18.05 -25.44
C GLY A 159 5.40 -16.61 -25.96
N GLU A 160 4.37 -15.78 -25.82
CA GLU A 160 4.41 -14.37 -26.23
C GLU A 160 5.39 -13.56 -25.38
N ILE A 161 6.07 -12.61 -26.02
CA ILE A 161 7.03 -11.73 -25.33
C ILE A 161 6.28 -10.71 -24.46
N ILE A 162 6.63 -10.68 -23.18
CA ILE A 162 6.13 -9.70 -22.21
C ILE A 162 7.11 -8.53 -22.16
N SER A 163 6.76 -7.42 -22.80
CA SER A 163 7.58 -6.21 -22.84
C SER A 163 7.49 -5.35 -21.57
N ASP A 164 6.37 -5.45 -20.85
CA ASP A 164 6.10 -4.72 -19.60
C ASP A 164 5.45 -5.66 -18.58
N ILE A 165 6.27 -6.24 -17.70
CA ILE A 165 5.83 -7.21 -16.69
C ILE A 165 4.79 -6.62 -15.74
N PRO A 166 4.97 -5.41 -15.15
CA PRO A 166 3.93 -4.79 -14.35
C PRO A 166 2.59 -4.65 -15.08
N LYS A 167 2.59 -4.13 -16.30
CA LYS A 167 1.36 -3.96 -17.07
C LYS A 167 0.70 -5.30 -17.41
N TYR A 168 1.50 -6.33 -17.68
CA TYR A 168 1.01 -7.68 -17.97
C TYR A 168 0.31 -8.33 -16.78
N LEU A 169 0.88 -8.19 -15.59
CA LEU A 169 0.38 -8.78 -14.35
C LEU A 169 -0.78 -8.02 -13.71
N MET A 170 -1.13 -6.85 -14.24
CA MET A 170 -2.21 -5.99 -13.72
C MET A 170 -3.45 -5.97 -14.62
N GLN A 171 -3.55 -6.88 -15.58
CA GLN A 171 -4.71 -7.03 -16.46
C GLN A 171 -5.91 -7.66 -15.75
#